data_AF-A0A1Q5G4W3-F1
#
_entry.id   AF-A0A1Q5G4W3-F1
#
_cell.length_a   1.000
_cell.length_b   1.000
_cell.length_c   1.000
_cell.angle_alpha   90.00
_cell.angle_beta   90.00
_cell.angle_gamma   90.00
#
_symmetry.space_group_name_H-M   'P 1'
#
loop_
_entity.id
_entity.type
_entity.pdbx_description
1 polymer ?
#
loop_
_entity_poly.entity_id
_entity_poly.type
_entity_poly.pdbx_seq_one_letter_code
_entity_poly.pdbx_strand_id
1 'polypeptide(L)' 'MRMSEPHVGWTMEQRAGVKRYVQFASACAFVGIALAIFLIVSGSSGGWALLAIIGCISAIGCFFINRGKNGRAP' A
#
# COMPACT_ATOMS: atom_id res chain seq x y z
N MET A 1 -30.67 17.51 16.99
CA MET A 1 -30.30 16.16 16.52
C MET A 1 -28.87 16.21 16.01
N ARG A 2 -27.89 15.63 16.71
CA ARG A 2 -26.57 15.38 16.12
C ARG A 2 -26.69 14.08 15.33
N MET A 3 -26.52 14.14 14.01
CA MET A 3 -26.32 12.95 13.20
C MET A 3 -24.99 12.34 13.65
N SER A 4 -25.03 11.14 14.24
CA SER A 4 -23.83 10.35 14.46
C SER A 4 -23.18 10.13 13.11
N GLU A 5 -21.99 10.70 12.89
CA GLU A 5 -21.17 10.43 11.72
C GLU A 5 -21.14 8.91 11.49
N PRO A 6 -21.44 8.42 10.29
CA PRO A 6 -21.29 7.01 10.01
C PRO A 6 -19.80 6.73 10.14
N HIS A 7 -19.44 6.00 11.20
CA HIS A 7 -18.09 5.50 11.38
C HIS A 7 -17.93 4.37 10.36
N VAL A 8 -17.61 4.73 9.10
CA VAL A 8 -17.35 3.79 8.01
C VAL A 8 -15.96 3.18 8.20
N GLY A 9 -15.74 2.60 9.38
CA GLY A 9 -14.63 1.69 9.62
C GLY A 9 -14.89 0.38 8.88
N TRP A 10 -13.85 -0.27 8.40
CA TRP A 10 -14.00 -1.56 7.75
C TRP A 10 -14.59 -2.59 8.71
N THR A 11 -15.52 -3.39 8.20
CA THR A 11 -16.00 -4.59 8.90
C THR A 11 -14.84 -5.56 9.13
N MET A 12 -14.95 -6.44 10.14
CA MET A 12 -13.90 -7.43 10.44
C MET A 12 -13.58 -8.31 9.22
N GLU A 13 -14.60 -8.66 8.44
CA GLU A 13 -14.49 -9.42 7.20
C GLU A 13 -13.71 -8.66 6.11
N GLN A 14 -14.01 -7.37 5.89
CA GLN A 14 -13.24 -6.54 4.95
C GLN A 14 -11.79 -6.39 5.38
N ARG A 15 -11.54 -6.25 6.69
CA ARG A 15 -10.18 -6.10 7.22
C ARG A 15 -9.36 -7.38 7.02
N ALA A 16 -9.97 -8.55 7.15
CA ALA A 16 -9.33 -9.84 6.86
C ALA A 16 -9.01 -10.00 5.37
N GLY A 17 -9.94 -9.63 4.49
CA GLY A 17 -9.74 -9.63 3.04
C GLY A 17 -8.58 -8.72 2.63
N VAL A 18 -8.62 -7.46 3.06
CA VAL A 18 -7.55 -6.50 2.72
C VAL A 18 -6.21 -6.92 3.32
N LYS A 19 -6.18 -7.50 4.52
CA LYS A 19 -4.92 -8.00 5.10
C LYS A 19 -4.25 -9.04 4.20
N ARG A 20 -5.02 -9.95 3.59
CA ARG A 20 -4.49 -10.95 2.64
C ARG A 20 -3.95 -10.30 1.37
N TYR A 21 -4.70 -9.37 0.78
CA TYR A 21 -4.24 -8.64 -0.41
C TYR A 21 -3.00 -7.81 -0.14
N VAL A 22 -2.92 -7.15 1.02
CA VAL A 22 -1.77 -6.35 1.41
C VAL A 22 -0.55 -7.23 1.66
N GLN A 23 -0.72 -8.40 2.28
CA GLN A 23 0.37 -9.36 2.43
C GLN A 23 0.90 -9.84 1.07
N PHE A 24 0.00 -10.18 0.13
CA PHE A 24 0.40 -10.56 -1.23
C PHE A 24 1.11 -9.40 -1.96
N ALA A 25 0.54 -8.20 -1.91
CA ALA A 25 1.13 -7.00 -2.49
C ALA A 25 2.50 -6.67 -1.87
N SER A 26 2.67 -6.89 -0.57
CA SER A 26 3.95 -6.67 0.12
C SER A 26 5.02 -7.65 -0.37
N ALA A 27 4.68 -8.92 -0.60
CA ALA A 27 5.60 -9.90 -1.16
C ALA A 27 6.02 -9.51 -2.59
N CYS A 28 5.07 -9.09 -3.43
CA CYS A 28 5.38 -8.56 -4.76
C CYS A 28 6.25 -7.30 -4.71
N ALA A 29 5.98 -6.39 -3.77
CA ALA A 29 6.79 -5.18 -3.58
C ALA A 29 8.23 -5.52 -3.17
N PHE A 30 8.43 -6.51 -2.29
CA PHE A 30 9.76 -7.00 -1.94
C PHE A 30 10.54 -7.52 -3.15
N VAL A 31 9.91 -8.35 -3.99
CA VAL A 31 10.54 -8.86 -5.22
C VAL A 31 10.86 -7.70 -6.17
N GLY A 32 9.95 -6.74 -6.32
CA GLY A 32 10.17 -5.56 -7.15
C GLY A 32 11.34 -4.70 -6.65
N ILE A 33 11.47 -4.50 -5.33
CA ILE A 33 12.59 -3.77 -4.73
C ILE A 33 13.90 -4.51 -4.97
N ALA A 34 13.93 -5.84 -4.77
CA ALA A 34 15.12 -6.65 -5.04
C ALA A 34 15.55 -6.52 -6.52
N LEU A 35 14.59 -6.57 -7.44
CA LEU A 35 14.85 -6.39 -8.88
C LEU A 35 15.32 -4.97 -9.20
N ALA A 36 14.74 -3.95 -8.57
CA ALA A 36 15.18 -2.57 -8.74
C ALA A 36 16.62 -2.34 -8.25
N ILE A 37 16.98 -2.89 -7.08
CA ILE A 37 18.36 -2.87 -6.57
C ILE A 37 19.29 -3.56 -7.55
N PHE A 38 18.90 -4.74 -8.06
CA PHE A 38 19.68 -5.45 -9.07
C PHE A 38 19.92 -4.61 -10.34
N LEU A 39 18.89 -3.92 -10.84
CA LEU A 39 19.04 -3.01 -11.97
C LEU A 39 19.97 -1.81 -11.67
N ILE A 40 19.88 -1.22 -10.48
CA ILE A 40 20.75 -0.11 -10.06
C ILE A 40 22.20 -0.57 -10.01
N VAL A 41 22.47 -1.73 -9.40
CA VAL A 41 23.82 -2.32 -9.32
C VAL A 41 24.34 -2.66 -10.72
N SER A 42 23.47 -3.10 -11.62
CA SER A 42 23.80 -3.35 -13.03
C SER A 42 24.07 -2.06 -13.84
N GLY A 43 24.05 -0.88 -13.22
CA GLY A 43 24.29 0.40 -13.87
C GLY A 43 23.12 0.92 -14.70
N SER A 44 21.92 0.34 -14.55
CA SER A 44 20.73 0.75 -15.28
C SER A 44 19.99 1.85 -14.55
N SER A 45 19.81 3.00 -15.22
CA SER A 45 18.97 4.11 -14.74
C SER A 45 17.50 3.70 -14.57
N GLY A 46 17.06 2.61 -15.20
CA GLY A 46 15.71 2.05 -15.05
C GLY A 46 15.42 1.52 -13.65
N GLY A 47 16.44 1.12 -12.88
CA GLY A 47 16.26 0.65 -11.51
C GLY A 47 15.73 1.74 -10.56
N TRP A 48 16.16 3.00 -10.75
CA TRP A 48 15.63 4.15 -10.01
C TRP A 48 14.16 4.44 -10.35
N ALA A 49 13.79 4.33 -11.62
CA ALA A 49 12.40 4.48 -12.04
C ALA A 49 11.50 3.39 -11.43
N LEU A 50 11.96 2.14 -11.44
CA LEU A 50 11.23 1.02 -10.85
C LEU A 50 11.07 1.21 -9.33
N LEU A 51 12.12 1.64 -8.62
CA LEU A 51 12.06 1.97 -7.20
C LEU A 51 11.07 3.09 -6.90
N ALA A 52 11.04 4.14 -7.71
CA ALA A 52 10.09 5.24 -7.55
C ALA A 52 8.63 4.78 -7.71
N ILE A 53 8.34 3.96 -8.73
CA ILE A 53 7.00 3.41 -8.97
C ILE A 53 6.56 2.54 -7.79
N ILE A 54 7.42 1.62 -7.33
CA ILE A 54 7.10 0.75 -6.19
C ILE A 54 6.90 1.57 -4.91
N GLY A 55 7.74 2.59 -4.68
CA GLY A 55 7.59 3.51 -3.57
C GLY A 55 6.25 4.25 -3.60
N CYS A 56 5.84 4.77 -4.75
CA CYS A 56 4.54 5.44 -4.94
C CYS A 56 3.36 4.51 -4.66
N ILE A 57 3.37 3.29 -5.23
CA ILE A 57 2.30 2.30 -5.00
C ILE A 57 2.23 1.92 -3.52
N SER A 58 3.38 1.72 -2.87
CA SER A 58 3.44 1.41 -1.44
C SER A 58 2.90 2.55 -0.58
N ALA A 59 3.24 3.80 -0.91
CA ALA A 59 2.76 4.98 -0.19
C ALA A 59 1.24 5.14 -0.32
N ILE A 60 0.70 4.98 -1.53
CA ILE A 60 -0.75 5.04 -1.78
C ILE A 60 -1.47 3.91 -1.03
N GLY A 61 -0.93 2.68 -1.07
CA GLY A 61 -1.46 1.54 -0.32
C GLY A 61 -1.48 1.80 1.19
N CYS A 62 -0.37 2.27 1.76
CA CYS A 62 -0.30 2.64 3.18
C CYS A 62 -1.28 3.77 3.53
N PHE A 63 -1.42 4.77 2.67
CA PHE A 63 -2.37 5.86 2.88
C PHE A 63 -3.82 5.36 2.91
N PHE A 64 -4.21 4.51 1.95
CA PHE A 64 -5.53 3.90 1.92
C PHE A 64 -5.81 3.03 3.15
N ILE A 65 -4.85 2.21 3.56
CA ILE A 65 -4.99 1.36 4.76
C ILE A 65 -5.11 2.23 6.01
N ASN A 66 -4.30 3.29 6.14
CA ASN A 66 -4.39 4.20 7.29
C ASN A 66 -5.71 4.97 7.32
N ARG A 67 -6.21 5.42 6.16
CA ARG A 67 -7.53 6.04 6.04
C ARG A 67 -8.65 5.07 6.42
N GLY A 68 -8.61 3.82 5.93
CA GLY A 68 -9.59 2.78 6.25
C GLY A 68 -9.55 2.32 7.71
N LYS A 69 -8.37 2.32 8.34
CA LYS A 69 -8.21 2.03 9.78
C LYS A 69 -8.72 3.15 10.67
N ASN A 70 -8.52 4.41 10.26
CA ASN A 70 -8.81 5.56 11.10
C ASN A 70 -10.25 6.08 10.97
N GLY A 71 -11.08 5.49 10.10
CA GLY A 71 -12.53 5.77 10.02
C GLY A 71 -12.90 7.22 9.75
N ARG A 72 -11.94 8.07 9.37
CA ARG A 72 -12.12 9.52 9.23
C ARG A 72 -12.39 9.81 7.77
N ALA A 73 -13.67 9.75 7.42
CA ALA A 73 -14.18 10.47 6.26
C ALA A 73 -13.79 11.97 6.40
N PRO A 74 -13.35 12.64 5.32
CA PRO A 74 -13.22 14.09 5.31
C PRO A 74 -14.57 14.77 5.56
#